data_AF-A0A0F9K2V6-F1
#
_entry.id   AF-A0A0F9K2V6-F1
#
_cell.length_a   1.000
_cell.length_b   1.000
_cell.length_c   1.000
_cell.angle_alpha   90.00
_cell.angle_beta   90.00
_cell.angle_gamma   90.00
#
_symmetry.space_group_name_H-M   'P 1'
#
loop_
_entity.id
_entity.type
_entity.pdbx_description
1 polymer ?
#
loop_
_entity_poly.entity_id
_entity_poly.type
_entity_poly.pdbx_seq_one_letter_code
_entity_poly.pdbx_strand_id
1 'polypeptide(L)'
;MIFDFKVLINEDGKMAFLVHKGVEIDKIIEDFLRVLDLAFPDVIISPKSRYYHITGINNRAIFATIVTLLEELYLRFVDDEEKLDFDLSNFDI
;
A
#
# COMPACT_ATOMS: atom_id res chain seq x y z
N MET A 1 2.16 -6.17 15.08
CA MET A 1 2.29 -5.98 13.62
C MET A 1 2.71 -4.55 13.41
N ILE A 2 3.96 -4.34 12.98
CA ILE A 2 4.57 -3.00 12.88
C ILE A 2 4.04 -2.29 11.64
N PHE A 3 3.88 -3.01 10.52
CA PHE A 3 3.37 -2.50 9.26
C PHE A 3 2.68 -3.62 8.47
N ASP A 4 1.59 -3.31 7.76
CA ASP A 4 0.94 -4.22 6.82
C ASP A 4 0.17 -3.42 5.77
N PHE A 5 0.13 -3.94 4.55
CA PHE A 5 -0.68 -3.38 3.48
C PHE A 5 -1.30 -4.47 2.60
N LYS A 6 -2.46 -4.18 2.02
CA LYS A 6 -3.14 -5.06 1.07
C LYS A 6 -3.40 -4.35 -0.25
N VAL A 7 -3.27 -5.09 -1.33
CA VAL A 7 -3.65 -4.65 -2.68
C VAL A 7 -5.01 -5.25 -3.01
N LEU A 8 -5.93 -4.43 -3.49
CA LEU A 8 -7.23 -4.85 -4.01
C LEU A 8 -7.30 -4.51 -5.49
N ILE A 9 -7.72 -5.47 -6.31
CA ILE A 9 -7.97 -5.28 -7.74
C ILE A 9 -9.39 -5.78 -7.99
N ASN A 10 -10.26 -4.93 -8.53
CA ASN A 10 -11.63 -5.33 -8.88
C ASN A 10 -11.72 -5.87 -10.32
N GLU A 11 -12.89 -6.41 -10.68
CA GLU A 11 -13.17 -6.94 -12.03
C GLU A 11 -13.02 -5.90 -13.16
N ASP A 12 -13.18 -4.62 -12.84
CA ASP A 12 -12.97 -3.50 -13.78
C ASP A 12 -11.48 -3.12 -13.93
N GLY A 13 -10.57 -3.82 -13.25
CA GLY A 13 -9.14 -3.49 -13.20
C GLY A 13 -8.80 -2.25 -12.37
N LYS A 14 -9.74 -1.74 -11.56
CA LYS A 14 -9.48 -0.66 -10.60
C LYS A 14 -8.68 -1.21 -9.42
N MET A 15 -7.61 -0.50 -9.09
CA MET A 15 -6.69 -0.86 -8.03
C MET A 15 -6.93 0.01 -6.79
N ALA A 16 -6.70 -0.56 -5.62
CA ALA A 16 -6.66 0.14 -4.35
C ALA A 16 -5.61 -0.45 -3.40
N PHE A 17 -5.04 0.38 -2.52
CA PHE A 17 -4.22 -0.07 -1.39
C PHE A 17 -4.93 0.18 -0.08
N LEU A 18 -4.84 -0.79 0.83
CA LEU A 18 -5.19 -0.65 2.24
C LEU A 18 -3.91 -0.64 3.04
N VAL A 19 -3.51 0.50 3.59
CA VAL A 19 -2.31 0.62 4.43
C VAL A 19 -2.74 0.69 5.90
N HIS A 20 -2.47 -0.37 6.68
CA HIS A 20 -2.92 -0.44 8.06
C HIS A 20 -2.14 0.49 8.98
N LYS A 21 -2.85 1.15 9.91
CA LYS A 21 -2.24 2.04 10.90
C LYS A 21 -1.49 1.24 11.95
N GLY A 22 -0.26 1.64 12.22
CA GLY A 22 0.63 1.00 13.18
C GLY A 22 1.18 2.05 14.14
N VAL A 23 1.07 1.79 15.44
CA VAL A 23 1.37 2.77 16.51
C VAL A 23 2.81 3.32 16.43
N GLU A 24 3.75 2.54 15.90
CA GLU A 24 5.17 2.88 15.84
C GLU A 24 5.59 3.61 14.56
N ILE A 25 4.77 3.56 13.50
CA ILE A 25 5.14 4.02 12.15
C ILE A 25 4.21 5.09 11.59
N ASP A 26 3.21 5.52 12.37
CA ASP A 26 2.17 6.45 11.89
C ASP A 26 2.76 7.70 11.23
N LYS A 27 3.83 8.29 11.78
CA LYS A 27 4.49 9.47 11.18
C LYS A 27 5.13 9.19 9.83
N ILE A 28 5.74 8.02 9.66
CA ILE A 28 6.41 7.64 8.40
C ILE A 28 5.36 7.36 7.32
N ILE A 29 4.24 6.74 7.72
CA ILE A 29 3.10 6.55 6.84
C ILE A 29 2.47 7.89 6.46
N GLU A 30 2.30 8.82 7.40
CA GLU A 30 1.82 10.17 7.09
C GLU A 30 2.73 10.90 6.09
N ASP A 31 4.05 10.84 6.27
CA ASP A 31 5.02 11.42 5.33
C ASP A 31 4.94 10.76 3.95
N PHE A 32 4.82 9.43 3.89
CA PHE A 32 4.60 8.68 2.65
C PHE A 32 3.31 9.10 1.94
N LEU A 33 2.19 9.18 2.66
CA LEU A 33 0.91 9.59 2.12
C LEU A 33 0.97 11.02 1.58
N ARG A 34 1.69 11.91 2.26
CA ARG A 34 1.93 13.28 1.81
C ARG A 34 2.74 13.33 0.52
N VAL A 35 3.76 12.48 0.37
CA VAL A 35 4.53 12.37 -0.88
C VAL A 35 3.64 11.89 -2.02
N LEU A 36 2.76 10.90 -1.77
CA LEU A 36 1.83 10.41 -2.78
C LEU A 36 0.84 11.50 -3.23
N ASP A 37 0.26 12.24 -2.28
CA ASP A 37 -0.68 13.34 -2.56
C ASP A 37 -0.03 14.44 -3.42
N LEU A 38 1.26 14.73 -3.18
CA LEU A 38 2.02 15.71 -3.96
C LEU A 38 2.44 15.19 -5.35
N ALA A 39 2.82 13.92 -5.46
CA ALA A 39 3.36 13.34 -6.69
C ALA A 39 2.26 12.91 -7.67
N PHE A 40 1.08 12.53 -7.16
CA PHE A 40 0.02 11.91 -7.95
C PHE A 40 -1.34 12.56 -7.64
N PRO A 41 -1.71 13.65 -8.35
CA PRO A 41 -2.96 14.39 -8.08
C PRO A 41 -4.24 13.59 -8.21
N ASP A 42 -4.22 12.51 -9.00
CA ASP A 42 -5.37 11.62 -9.21
C ASP A 42 -5.51 10.55 -8.11
N VAL A 43 -4.48 10.38 -7.27
CA VAL A 43 -4.51 9.42 -6.17
C VAL A 43 -5.32 9.99 -5.02
N ILE A 44 -6.33 9.24 -4.58
CA ILE A 44 -7.24 9.65 -3.52
C ILE A 44 -6.91 8.87 -2.26
N ILE A 45 -6.57 9.58 -1.18
CA ILE A 45 -6.25 9.00 0.12
C ILE A 45 -7.41 9.25 1.08
N SER A 46 -8.10 8.18 1.48
CA SER A 46 -9.23 8.22 2.41
C SER A 46 -8.84 7.60 3.75
N PRO A 47 -8.64 8.39 4.82
CA PRO A 47 -8.33 7.84 6.13
C PRO A 47 -9.54 7.11 6.73
N LYS A 48 -9.32 5.90 7.25
CA LYS A 48 -10.29 5.13 8.04
C LYS A 48 -9.77 4.92 9.46
N SER A 49 -10.60 4.32 10.31
CA SER A 49 -10.25 4.10 11.72
C SER A 49 -9.02 3.22 11.90
N ARG A 50 -8.84 2.21 11.05
CA ARG A 50 -7.74 1.21 11.16
C ARG A 50 -6.73 1.22 10.00
N TYR A 51 -7.02 1.92 8.91
CA TYR A 51 -6.18 1.91 7.71
C TYR A 51 -6.38 3.19 6.89
N TYR A 52 -5.48 3.43 5.95
CA TYR A 52 -5.64 4.39 4.86
C TYR A 52 -6.09 3.66 3.61
N HIS A 53 -7.16 4.14 2.97
CA HIS A 53 -7.65 3.61 1.71
C HIS A 53 -7.16 4.48 0.56
N ILE A 54 -6.24 3.96 -0.24
CA ILE A 54 -5.61 4.67 -1.36
C ILE A 54 -6.25 4.16 -2.66
N THR A 55 -6.84 5.05 -3.44
CA THR A 55 -7.56 4.75 -4.70
C THR A 55 -7.13 5.73 -5.79
N GLY A 56 -7.76 5.69 -6.97
CA GLY A 56 -7.41 6.60 -8.08
C GLY A 56 -6.13 6.21 -8.83
N ILE A 57 -5.68 4.96 -8.66
CA ILE A 57 -4.49 4.41 -9.32
C ILE A 57 -4.87 4.04 -10.75
N ASN A 58 -4.76 5.03 -11.65
CA ASN A 58 -5.27 4.93 -13.03
C ASN A 58 -4.26 4.34 -14.04
N ASN A 59 -3.01 4.08 -13.62
CA ASN A 59 -2.00 3.51 -14.50
C ASN A 59 -0.98 2.64 -13.75
N ARG A 60 -0.26 1.82 -14.51
CA ARG A 60 0.72 0.85 -14.00
C ARG A 60 1.95 1.49 -13.36
N ALA A 61 2.34 2.70 -13.78
CA ALA A 61 3.52 3.39 -13.23
C ALA A 61 3.26 3.93 -11.81
N ILE A 62 2.07 4.50 -11.58
CA ILE A 62 1.61 4.92 -10.24
C ILE A 62 1.51 3.69 -9.34
N PHE A 63 0.89 2.61 -9.84
CA PHE A 63 0.80 1.35 -9.11
C PHE A 63 2.17 0.83 -8.68
N ALA A 64 3.09 0.67 -9.63
CA ALA A 64 4.44 0.17 -9.37
C ALA A 64 5.19 1.06 -8.37
N THR A 65 5.05 2.39 -8.48
CA THR A 65 5.69 3.33 -7.56
C THR A 65 5.16 3.18 -6.14
N ILE A 66 3.84 3.11 -5.97
CA ILE A 66 3.22 2.92 -4.65
C ILE A 66 3.64 1.57 -4.05
N VAL A 67 3.61 0.49 -4.83
CA VAL A 67 4.07 -0.84 -4.38
C VAL A 67 5.52 -0.78 -3.91
N THR A 68 6.44 -0.31 -4.75
CA THR A 68 7.87 -0.28 -4.41
C THR A 68 8.14 0.53 -3.15
N LEU A 69 7.46 1.67 -2.96
CA LEU A 69 7.62 2.47 -1.74
C LEU A 69 7.07 1.77 -0.50
N LEU A 70 5.92 1.09 -0.61
CA LEU A 70 5.35 0.31 0.49
C LEU A 70 6.22 -0.91 0.82
N GLU A 71 6.78 -1.59 -0.17
CA GLU A 71 7.71 -2.71 0.02
C GLU A 71 9.00 -2.27 0.71
N GLU A 72 9.59 -1.14 0.28
CA GLU A 72 10.76 -0.55 0.94
C GLU A 72 10.48 -0.19 2.41
N LEU A 73 9.29 0.33 2.71
CA LEU A 73 8.88 0.56 4.09
C LEU A 73 8.73 -0.78 4.84
N TYR A 74 8.05 -1.75 4.25
CA TYR A 74 7.86 -3.07 4.84
C TYR A 74 9.19 -3.74 5.19
N LEU A 75 10.14 -3.79 4.26
CA LEU A 75 11.45 -4.40 4.48
C LEU A 75 12.27 -3.71 5.57
N ARG A 76 12.08 -2.40 5.77
CA ARG A 76 12.80 -1.65 6.83
C ARG A 76 12.19 -1.82 8.22
N PHE A 77 10.92 -2.17 8.31
CA PHE A 77 10.19 -2.26 9.57
C PHE A 77 9.82 -3.69 9.97
N VAL A 78 9.88 -4.63 9.02
CA VAL A 78 9.80 -6.07 9.25
C VAL A 78 11.22 -6.60 9.15
N ASP A 79 12.01 -6.31 10.19
CA ASP A 79 13.36 -6.87 10.37
C ASP A 79 13.19 -8.28 10.96
N ASP A 80 12.93 -9.26 10.10
CA ASP A 80 13.17 -10.69 10.36
C ASP A 80 13.08 -11.46 9.03
N GLU A 81 13.90 -12.49 8.87
CA GLU A 81 14.18 -13.28 7.67
C GLU A 81 12.99 -14.06 7.05
N GLU A 82 11.75 -13.57 7.12
CA GLU A 82 10.61 -14.20 6.45
C GLU A 82 10.40 -13.57 5.06
N LYS A 83 10.93 -14.28 4.05
CA LYS A 83 10.57 -14.07 2.65
C LYS A 83 9.04 -14.01 2.55
N LEU A 84 8.52 -12.91 2.00
CA LEU A 84 7.13 -12.78 1.59
C LEU A 84 6.80 -13.92 0.62
N ASP A 85 6.13 -14.95 1.11
CA ASP A 85 5.60 -16.03 0.28
C ASP A 85 4.31 -15.49 -0.36
N PHE A 86 4.45 -14.95 -1.57
CA PHE A 86 3.29 -14.53 -2.36
C PHE A 86 2.55 -15.78 -2.81
N ASP A 87 1.55 -16.18 -2.03
CA ASP A 87 0.63 -17.24 -2.42
C ASP A 87 -0.28 -16.76 -3.57
N LEU A 88 0.22 -16.94 -4.80
CA LEU A 88 -0.54 -16.75 -6.03
C LEU A 88 -1.49 -17.93 -6.33
N SER A 89 -1.58 -18.94 -5.46
CA SER A 89 -2.32 -20.18 -5.75
C SER A 89 -3.83 -20.11 -5.58
N ASN A 90 -4.41 -18.95 -5.25
CA ASN A 90 -5.86 -18.77 -5.13
C ASN A 90 -6.46 -17.84 -6.19
N PHE A 91 -5.89 -17.84 -7.40
CA PHE A 91 -6.56 -17.31 -8.61
C PHE A 91 -7.01 -18.47 -9.49
N ASP A 92 -8.07 -19.16 -9.07
CA ASP A 92 -8.91 -19.91 -10.02
C ASP A 92 -9.81 -18.90 -10.74
N ILE A 93 -9.53 -18.68 -12.03
CA ILE A 93 -10.45 -18.10 -13.03
C ILE A 93 -11.05 -19.25 -13.81
#